data_AF-A0A1M6B0L1-F1
#
_entry.id   AF-A0A1M6B0L1-F1
#
_cell.length_a   1.000
_cell.length_b   1.000
_cell.length_c   1.000
_cell.angle_alpha   90.00
_cell.angle_beta   90.00
_cell.angle_gamma   90.00
#
_symmetry.space_group_name_H-M   'P 1'
#
loop_
_entity.id
_entity.type
_entity.pdbx_description
1 polymer ?
#
loop_
_entity_poly.entity_id
_entity_poly.type
_entity_poly.pdbx_seq_one_letter_code
_entity_poly.pdbx_strand_id
1 'polypeptide(L)'
;MTRVIDKQTNLFIRDDFTFDELTEIGLDVEPAQGFYHPKWDFITETWAEGLTVEEIEAIKSSVTTIPSDMERLQAVESALLEMMGVVL
;
A
#
# COMPACT_ATOMS: atom_id res chain seq x y z
N MET A 1 -22.17 -10.71 0.08
CA MET A 1 -21.09 -10.73 1.08
C MET A 1 -21.00 -9.34 1.67
N THR A 2 -20.66 -9.25 2.93
CA THR A 2 -20.65 -8.03 3.72
C THR A 2 -19.21 -7.53 3.82
N ARG A 3 -19.00 -6.21 3.81
CA ARG A 3 -17.68 -5.60 4.03
C ARG A 3 -17.42 -5.59 5.52
N VAL A 4 -16.48 -6.38 5.98
CA VAL A 4 -16.12 -6.48 7.39
C VAL A 4 -15.06 -5.45 7.70
N ILE A 5 -15.36 -4.57 8.64
CA ILE A 5 -14.45 -3.56 9.15
C ILE A 5 -14.20 -3.75 10.64
N ASP A 6 -13.07 -3.26 11.12
CA ASP A 6 -12.76 -3.20 12.55
C ASP A 6 -13.61 -2.11 13.22
N LYS A 7 -14.25 -2.43 14.36
CA LYS A 7 -15.17 -1.52 15.05
C LYS A 7 -14.50 -0.30 15.68
N GLN A 8 -13.21 -0.38 16.02
CA GLN A 8 -12.49 0.70 16.69
C GLN A 8 -11.88 1.66 15.69
N THR A 9 -11.32 1.13 14.61
CA THR A 9 -10.54 1.87 13.62
C THR A 9 -11.32 2.18 12.35
N ASN A 10 -12.43 1.48 12.12
CA ASN A 10 -13.24 1.47 10.90
C ASN A 10 -12.49 1.02 9.64
N LEU A 11 -11.32 0.38 9.81
CA LEU A 11 -10.52 -0.12 8.72
C LEU A 11 -11.14 -1.37 8.13
N PHE A 12 -11.12 -1.47 6.80
CA PHE A 12 -11.49 -2.67 6.09
C PHE A 12 -10.57 -3.84 6.46
N ILE A 13 -11.18 -4.98 6.79
CA ILE A 13 -10.47 -6.22 7.12
C ILE A 13 -10.62 -7.22 5.97
N ARG A 14 -11.87 -7.57 5.62
CA ARG A 14 -12.18 -8.63 4.65
C ARG A 14 -13.61 -8.56 4.13
N ASP A 15 -13.87 -9.36 3.12
CA ASP A 15 -15.21 -9.67 2.66
C ASP A 15 -15.66 -11.03 3.17
N ASP A 16 -16.80 -11.07 3.86
CA ASP A 16 -17.28 -12.29 4.49
C ASP A 16 -18.81 -12.27 4.60
N PHE A 17 -19.41 -13.42 4.88
CA PHE A 17 -20.82 -13.50 5.28
C PHE A 17 -20.98 -13.52 6.80
N THR A 18 -19.87 -13.70 7.53
CA THR A 18 -19.83 -13.74 9.00
C THR A 18 -18.77 -12.80 9.56
N PHE A 19 -19.04 -12.20 10.71
CA PHE A 19 -18.10 -11.33 11.42
C PHE A 19 -18.32 -11.44 12.94
N ASP A 20 -17.29 -11.11 13.72
CA ASP A 20 -17.38 -11.06 15.17
C ASP A 20 -18.09 -9.78 15.61
N GLU A 21 -19.33 -9.90 16.07
CA GLU A 21 -20.12 -8.75 16.53
C GLU A 21 -19.49 -7.98 17.69
N LEU A 22 -18.51 -8.53 18.41
CA LEU A 22 -17.80 -7.80 19.47
C LEU A 22 -16.83 -6.78 18.87
N THR A 23 -16.02 -7.21 17.90
CA THR A 23 -14.85 -6.47 17.41
C THR A 23 -15.03 -5.90 16.00
N GLU A 24 -16.00 -6.39 15.25
CA GLU A 24 -16.18 -6.11 13.83
C GLU A 24 -17.57 -5.52 13.53
N ILE A 25 -17.69 -4.91 12.35
CA ILE A 25 -18.96 -4.46 11.78
C ILE A 25 -19.03 -4.96 10.34
N GLY A 26 -20.15 -5.60 9.98
CA GLY A 26 -20.48 -5.89 8.59
C GLY A 26 -21.29 -4.76 7.96
N LEU A 27 -20.78 -4.18 6.87
CA LEU A 27 -21.46 -3.19 6.03
C LEU A 27 -21.98 -3.79 4.71
N ASP A 28 -23.21 -3.47 4.35
CA ASP A 28 -23.79 -3.81 3.03
C ASP A 28 -23.56 -2.65 2.05
N VAL A 29 -22.31 -2.50 1.60
CA VAL A 29 -21.87 -1.39 0.74
C VAL A 29 -20.93 -1.88 -0.36
N GLU A 30 -20.75 -1.04 -1.39
CA GLU A 30 -19.81 -1.32 -2.47
C GLU A 30 -18.36 -1.42 -1.96
N PRO A 31 -17.49 -2.24 -2.61
CA PRO A 31 -16.08 -2.35 -2.24
C PRO A 31 -15.34 -1.02 -2.37
N ALA A 32 -14.39 -0.79 -1.47
CA ALA A 32 -13.47 0.34 -1.53
C ALA A 32 -12.43 0.15 -2.65
N GLN A 33 -12.79 0.47 -3.89
CA GLN A 33 -11.83 0.39 -5.00
C GLN A 33 -10.88 1.59 -5.00
N GLY A 34 -9.59 1.33 -5.18
CA GLY A 34 -8.57 2.37 -5.37
C GLY A 34 -8.04 3.03 -4.11
N PHE A 35 -8.47 2.60 -2.92
CA PHE A 35 -7.91 3.06 -1.65
C PHE A 35 -6.83 2.10 -1.15
N TYR A 36 -5.73 2.65 -0.63
CA TYR A 36 -4.85 1.88 0.23
C TYR A 36 -5.49 1.89 1.64
N HIS A 37 -5.33 0.80 2.40
CA HIS A 37 -5.96 0.62 3.73
C HIS A 37 -7.34 1.31 3.91
N PRO A 38 -8.38 0.88 3.17
CA PRO A 38 -9.63 1.60 3.13
C PRO A 38 -10.29 1.72 4.50
N LYS A 39 -10.85 2.88 4.81
CA LYS A 39 -11.56 3.17 6.05
C LYS A 39 -12.98 3.64 5.75
N TRP A 40 -13.96 3.13 6.48
CA TRP A 40 -15.33 3.58 6.34
C TRP A 40 -15.58 4.84 7.19
N ASP A 41 -16.10 5.90 6.57
CA ASP A 41 -16.57 7.09 7.27
C ASP A 41 -18.09 6.98 7.47
N PHE A 42 -18.50 6.83 8.73
CA PHE A 42 -19.92 6.72 9.11
C PHE A 42 -20.68 8.05 9.05
N ILE A 43 -19.98 9.20 8.96
CA ILE A 43 -20.60 10.52 8.84
C ILE A 43 -20.96 10.80 7.39
N THR A 44 -20.06 10.48 6.46
CA THR A 44 -20.28 10.70 5.03
C THR A 44 -20.83 9.49 4.30
N GLU A 45 -20.85 8.32 4.94
CA GLU A 45 -21.24 7.03 4.38
C GLU A 45 -20.44 6.67 3.11
N THR A 46 -19.13 6.93 3.15
CA THR A 46 -18.22 6.68 2.03
C THR A 46 -16.90 6.07 2.50
N TRP A 47 -16.21 5.39 1.59
CA TRP A 47 -14.82 4.98 1.80
C TRP A 47 -13.87 6.18 1.75
N ALA A 48 -12.90 6.20 2.65
CA ALA A 48 -11.79 7.14 2.71
C ALA A 48 -10.46 6.37 2.85
N GLU A 49 -9.36 7.07 2.58
CA GLU A 49 -8.02 6.55 2.86
C GLU A 49 -7.81 6.46 4.38
N GLY A 50 -7.37 5.29 4.86
CA GLY A 50 -7.24 5.02 6.29
C GLY A 50 -5.94 5.57 6.89
N LEU A 51 -4.95 5.87 6.07
CA LEU A 51 -3.68 6.45 6.48
C LEU A 51 -3.74 7.97 6.61
N THR A 52 -2.94 8.52 7.52
CA THR A 52 -2.69 9.97 7.55
C THR A 52 -1.78 10.41 6.41
N VAL A 53 -1.76 11.71 6.14
CA VAL A 53 -0.87 12.30 5.14
C VAL A 53 0.60 11.97 5.46
N GLU A 54 0.97 12.02 6.73
CA GLU A 54 2.33 11.72 7.19
C GLU A 54 2.72 10.26 6.93
N GLU A 55 1.80 9.32 7.18
CA GLU A 55 2.03 7.90 6.92
C GLU A 55 2.17 7.61 5.41
N ILE A 56 1.35 8.28 4.59
CA ILE A 56 1.45 8.20 3.12
C ILE A 56 2.81 8.72 2.63
N GLU A 57 3.26 9.87 3.15
CA GLU A 57 4.56 10.44 2.80
C GLU A 57 5.74 9.58 3.29
N ALA A 58 5.60 8.92 4.44
CA ALA A 58 6.57 7.94 4.92
C ALA A 58 6.68 6.74 3.96
N ILE A 59 5.56 6.24 3.45
CA ILE A 59 5.56 5.16 2.45
C ILE A 59 6.27 5.63 1.17
N LYS A 60 5.92 6.81 0.64
CA LYS A 60 6.54 7.37 -0.58
C LYS A 60 8.05 7.57 -0.42
N SER A 61 8.50 8.04 0.74
CA SER A 61 9.94 8.25 1.02
C SER A 61 10.70 6.94 1.29
N SER A 62 10.00 5.88 1.71
CA SER A 62 10.58 4.54 1.91
C SER A 62 10.75 3.74 0.62
N VAL A 63 10.25 4.24 -0.53
CA VAL A 63 10.48 3.60 -1.83
C VAL A 63 11.99 3.56 -2.07
N THR A 64 12.57 2.38 -1.91
CA THR A 64 13.95 2.11 -2.26
C THR A 64 14.13 2.50 -3.73
N THR A 65 15.01 3.46 -3.98
CA THR A 65 15.35 3.88 -5.34
C THR A 65 15.86 2.66 -6.10
N ILE A 66 15.04 2.11 -6.98
CA ILE A 66 15.50 1.14 -7.98
C ILE A 66 16.53 1.89 -8.82
N PRO A 67 17.76 1.39 -9.00
CA PRO A 67 18.76 2.05 -9.82
C PRO A 67 18.15 2.34 -11.19
N SER A 68 18.29 3.59 -11.64
CA SER A 68 17.82 4.01 -12.95
C SER A 68 18.46 3.16 -14.05
N ASP A 69 17.85 3.12 -15.23
CA ASP A 69 18.41 2.38 -16.37
C ASP A 69 19.82 2.86 -16.72
N MET A 70 20.13 4.14 -16.51
CA MET A 70 21.47 4.70 -16.68
C MET A 70 22.46 4.14 -15.64
N GLU A 71 22.11 4.14 -14.36
CA GLU A 71 22.97 3.58 -13.30
C GLU A 71 23.19 2.08 -13.49
N ARG A 72 22.17 1.36 -13.96
CA ARG A 72 22.28 -0.05 -14.32
C ARG A 72 23.23 -0.26 -15.50
N LEU A 73 23.17 0.59 -16.52
CA LEU A 73 24.06 0.52 -17.67
C LEU A 73 25.51 0.80 -17.27
N GLN A 74 25.75 1.86 -16.47
CA GLN A 74 27.07 2.18 -15.97
C GLN A 74 27.65 1.03 -15.12
N ALA A 75 26.86 0.40 -14.26
CA ALA A 75 27.30 -0.75 -13.47
C ALA A 75 27.72 -1.94 -14.35
N VAL A 76 26.98 -2.20 -15.45
CA VAL A 76 27.31 -3.25 -16.42
C VAL A 76 28.61 -2.91 -17.19
N GLU A 77 28.76 -1.67 -17.63
CA GLU A 77 29.96 -1.20 -18.34
C GLU A 77 31.20 -1.26 -17.45
N SER A 78 31.11 -0.81 -16.19
CA SER A 78 32.20 -0.90 -15.21
C SER A 78 32.60 -2.36 -14.95
N ALA A 79 31.63 -3.27 -14.75
CA ALA A 79 31.92 -4.69 -14.55
C ALA A 79 32.58 -5.34 -15.78
N LEU A 80 32.18 -4.93 -17.00
CA LEU A 80 32.79 -5.41 -18.24
C LEU A 80 34.25 -4.93 -18.37
N LEU A 81 34.52 -3.66 -18.07
CA LEU A 81 35.87 -3.07 -18.11
C LEU A 81 36.81 -3.74 -17.09
N GLU A 82 36.33 -3.99 -15.87
CA GLU A 82 37.08 -4.72 -14.84
C GLU A 82 37.43 -6.14 -15.28
N MET A 83 36.47 -6.86 -15.87
CA MET A 83 36.70 -8.22 -16.40
C MET A 83 37.70 -8.23 -17.56
N MET A 84 37.71 -7.17 -18.38
CA MET A 84 38.65 -7.00 -19.48
C MET A 84 40.04 -6.50 -19.03
N GLY A 85 40.24 -6.24 -17.73
CA GLY A 85 41.50 -5.75 -17.19
C GLY A 85 41.87 -4.33 -17.64
N VAL A 86 40.89 -3.57 -18.12
CA VAL A 86 41.06 -2.16 -18.52
C VAL A 86 40.75 -1.31 -17.30
N VAL A 87 41.69 -1.25 -16.36
CA VAL A 87 41.67 -0.28 -15.27
C VAL A 87 42.38 0.98 -15.79
N LEU A 88 41.66 2.11 -15.88
CA LEU A 88 42.26 3.43 -16.13
C LEU A 88 42.89 3.99 -14.86
#